data_AF-A0A816HCS5-F1
#
_entry.id   AF-A0A816HCS5-F1
#
_cell.length_a   1.000
_cell.length_b   1.000
_cell.length_c   1.000
_cell.angle_alpha   90.00
_cell.angle_beta   90.00
_cell.angle_gamma   90.00
#
_symmetry.space_group_name_H-M   'P 1'
#
loop_
_entity.id
_entity.type
_entity.pdbx_description
1 polymer ?
#
loop_
_entity_poly.entity_id
_entity_poly.type
_entity_poly.pdbx_seq_one_letter_code
_entity_poly.pdbx_strand_id
1 'polypeptide(L)'
;MGFSVVLSILSAYDVNNMHELIINSIDDLLWLRLSQIVFPNQDLMSLNKLQKLVYNEGSANRSSFNEKPIQFAMCLLLTGQFETAIDLLNQIEQFRCHAVHIGIFLHESRLLSTASKSNSPMLITTSTVEDPLKSINYQRLLTSYTEKCRYDTELWQIVNYFYLLKQIRQKDGENCFIESLAVLLLKLDENDLDNLLERLFGMNRQGVPTEARILDHLDIDTSVVTANVGLYLEKHGNLELAAILYDRAKKTRQACSIYNRLLSEAIR
;
A
#
# COMPACT_ATOMS: atom_id res chain seq x y z
N MET A 1 27.90 14.74 37.04
CA MET A 1 26.84 13.94 36.40
C MET A 1 26.70 14.21 34.91
N GLY A 2 26.54 15.46 34.44
CA GLY A 2 26.51 15.76 32.99
C GLY A 2 27.74 15.25 32.21
N PHE A 3 28.92 15.27 32.84
CA PHE A 3 30.15 14.70 32.27
C PHE A 3 30.05 13.19 31.96
N SER A 4 29.23 12.44 32.71
CA SER A 4 29.00 11.01 32.50
C SER A 4 28.17 10.75 31.24
N VAL A 5 27.18 11.61 30.95
CA VAL A 5 26.34 11.51 29.74
C VAL A 5 27.10 11.98 28.51
N VAL A 6 27.90 13.04 28.64
CA VAL A 6 28.77 13.48 27.56
C VAL A 6 29.79 12.38 27.20
N LEU A 7 30.38 11.71 28.20
CA LEU A 7 31.24 10.56 27.93
C LEU A 7 30.47 9.42 27.27
N SER A 8 29.28 9.04 27.78
CA SER A 8 28.50 7.92 27.22
C SER A 8 28.10 8.16 25.76
N ILE A 9 27.80 9.40 25.39
CA ILE A 9 27.56 9.80 23.99
C ILE A 9 28.85 9.72 23.17
N LEU A 10 29.94 10.35 23.64
CA LEU A 10 31.19 10.46 22.87
C LEU A 10 31.91 9.13 22.69
N SER A 11 31.83 8.24 23.68
CA SER A 11 32.51 6.94 23.64
C SER A 11 31.58 5.77 23.32
N ALA A 12 30.27 6.02 23.08
CA ALA A 12 29.24 4.99 22.96
C ALA A 12 29.32 3.92 24.07
N TYR A 13 29.73 4.34 25.27
CA TYR A 13 30.01 3.48 26.42
C TYR A 13 28.82 3.56 27.39
N ASP A 14 28.51 2.46 28.06
CA ASP A 14 27.38 2.35 29.01
C ASP A 14 25.98 2.48 28.38
N VAL A 15 25.73 1.68 27.34
CA VAL A 15 24.43 1.61 26.62
C VAL A 15 23.28 1.17 27.55
N ASN A 16 23.55 0.47 28.65
CA ASN A 16 22.48 -0.02 29.53
C ASN A 16 21.95 1.04 30.50
N ASN A 17 22.64 2.17 30.66
CA ASN A 17 22.24 3.23 31.57
C ASN A 17 21.20 4.15 30.91
N MET A 18 20.05 4.30 31.56
CA MET A 18 18.92 5.11 31.07
C MET A 18 19.05 6.60 31.42
N HIS A 19 20.08 7.00 32.18
CA HIS A 19 20.34 8.41 32.54
C HIS A 19 19.06 9.21 32.95
N GLU A 20 18.20 8.59 33.76
CA GLU A 20 16.84 9.04 34.08
C GLU A 20 16.75 10.45 34.68
N LEU A 21 17.86 10.94 35.25
CA LEU A 21 17.94 12.28 35.84
C LEU A 21 18.00 13.42 34.80
N ILE A 22 18.32 13.11 33.53
CA ILE A 22 18.49 14.09 32.45
C ILE A 22 17.44 13.90 31.36
N ILE A 23 16.96 12.68 31.17
CA ILE A 23 15.94 12.35 30.18
C ILE A 23 14.56 12.75 30.70
N ASN A 24 13.98 13.78 30.09
CA ASN A 24 12.66 14.29 30.49
C ASN A 24 11.56 13.94 29.47
N SER A 25 11.95 13.57 28.25
CA SER A 25 11.03 13.21 27.17
C SER A 25 11.48 11.95 26.41
N ILE A 26 10.53 11.35 25.68
CA ILE A 26 10.80 10.23 24.77
C ILE A 26 11.75 10.68 23.64
N ASP A 27 11.67 11.95 23.23
CA ASP A 27 12.56 12.51 22.21
C ASP A 27 14.01 12.59 22.71
N ASP A 28 14.23 12.98 23.97
CA ASP A 28 15.57 12.98 24.60
C ASP A 28 16.15 11.57 24.65
N LEU A 29 15.31 10.59 25.02
CA LEU A 29 15.69 9.18 25.07
C LEU A 29 16.07 8.69 23.67
N LEU A 30 15.23 8.96 22.68
CA LEU A 30 15.46 8.52 21.31
C LEU A 30 16.72 9.17 20.73
N TRP A 31 16.91 10.47 20.95
CA TRP A 31 18.10 11.20 20.51
C TRP A 31 19.38 10.63 21.14
N LEU A 32 19.37 10.37 22.44
CA LEU A 32 20.50 9.75 23.14
C LEU A 32 20.83 8.38 22.54
N ARG A 33 19.81 7.55 22.32
CA ARG A 33 19.97 6.19 21.79
C ARG A 33 20.47 6.18 20.35
N LEU A 34 19.96 7.08 19.51
CA LEU A 34 20.44 7.25 18.13
C LEU A 34 21.90 7.72 18.09
N SER A 35 22.29 8.61 19.02
CA SER A 35 23.66 9.13 19.12
C SER A 35 24.68 8.08 19.58
N GLN A 36 24.22 6.99 20.22
CA GLN A 36 25.04 5.88 20.68
C GLN A 36 25.19 4.76 19.64
N ILE A 37 24.54 4.85 18.47
CA ILE A 37 24.64 3.82 17.43
C ILE A 37 26.02 3.88 16.78
N VAL A 38 26.70 2.74 16.78
CA VAL A 38 28.01 2.59 16.10
C VAL A 38 27.89 1.56 14.99
N PHE A 39 28.23 1.96 13.77
CA PHE A 39 28.41 1.06 12.63
C PHE A 39 29.92 0.82 12.45
N PRO A 40 30.47 -0.41 12.36
CA PRO A 40 29.87 -1.75 12.21
C PRO A 40 30.20 -2.73 13.36
N ASN A 41 30.52 -2.25 14.56
CA ASN A 41 30.99 -3.10 15.68
C ASN A 41 29.85 -3.88 16.35
N GLN A 42 29.95 -5.22 16.34
CA GLN A 42 28.89 -6.15 16.77
C GLN A 42 28.57 -6.08 18.29
N ASP A 43 29.54 -5.70 19.11
CA ASP A 43 29.39 -5.66 20.57
C ASP A 43 28.71 -4.38 21.07
N LEU A 44 28.67 -3.32 20.25
CA LEU A 44 28.09 -2.02 20.61
C LEU A 44 26.61 -1.95 20.20
N MET A 45 25.97 -0.81 20.53
CA MET A 45 24.58 -0.55 20.16
C MET A 45 24.45 -0.44 18.64
N SER A 46 23.72 -1.37 18.04
CA SER A 46 23.40 -1.36 16.60
C SER A 46 21.98 -0.85 16.38
N LEU A 47 21.70 -0.38 15.15
CA LEU A 47 20.35 0.04 14.78
C LEU A 47 19.32 -1.09 14.99
N ASN A 48 19.67 -2.33 14.68
CA ASN A 48 18.79 -3.48 14.88
C ASN A 48 18.47 -3.70 16.38
N LYS A 49 19.49 -3.60 17.26
CA LYS A 49 19.28 -3.65 18.72
C LYS A 49 18.33 -2.52 19.17
N LEU A 50 18.51 -1.30 18.66
CA LEU A 50 17.61 -0.18 18.96
C LEU A 50 16.17 -0.43 18.49
N GLN A 51 16.00 -0.90 17.25
CA GLN A 51 14.70 -1.20 16.67
C GLN A 51 13.94 -2.24 17.51
N LYS A 52 14.64 -3.30 17.94
CA LYS A 52 14.09 -4.34 18.84
C LYS A 52 13.70 -3.76 20.20
N LEU A 53 14.52 -2.90 20.81
CA LEU A 53 14.18 -2.24 22.08
C LEU A 53 12.93 -1.36 21.94
N VAL A 54 12.88 -0.47 20.94
CA VAL A 54 11.74 0.41 20.69
C VAL A 54 10.46 -0.40 20.43
N TYR A 55 10.57 -1.49 19.66
CA TYR A 55 9.43 -2.37 19.41
C TYR A 55 8.97 -3.10 20.69
N ASN A 56 9.90 -3.63 21.48
CA ASN A 56 9.59 -4.39 22.70
C ASN A 56 9.00 -3.50 23.81
N GLU A 57 9.62 -2.35 24.10
CA GLU A 57 9.10 -1.36 25.04
C GLU A 57 7.74 -0.83 24.60
N GLY A 58 7.59 -0.58 23.29
CA GLY A 58 6.30 -0.23 22.68
C GLY A 58 5.23 -1.32 22.83
N SER A 59 5.63 -2.58 22.67
CA SER A 59 4.71 -3.73 22.75
C SER A 59 4.28 -4.05 24.18
N ALA A 60 5.19 -3.93 25.15
CA ALA A 60 4.93 -4.17 26.58
C ALA A 60 3.99 -3.10 27.16
N ASN A 61 4.10 -1.87 26.67
CA ASN A 61 3.27 -0.73 27.09
C ASN A 61 2.11 -0.44 26.12
N ARG A 62 1.65 -1.44 25.35
CA ARG A 62 0.57 -1.27 24.33
C ARG A 62 -0.68 -0.59 24.87
N SER A 63 -1.02 -0.79 26.14
CA SER A 63 -2.13 -0.11 26.82
C SER A 63 -1.93 1.40 26.91
N SER A 64 -0.72 1.86 27.28
CA SER A 64 -0.36 3.28 27.37
C SER A 64 -0.08 3.92 26.01
N PHE A 65 0.37 3.16 25.02
CA PHE A 65 0.60 3.69 23.66
C PHE A 65 -0.65 3.80 22.80
N ASN A 66 -1.71 3.02 23.09
CA ASN A 66 -3.04 3.32 22.56
C ASN A 66 -3.52 4.73 22.97
N GLU A 67 -2.99 5.31 24.05
CA GLU A 67 -3.27 6.69 24.45
C GLU A 67 -2.51 7.72 23.60
N LYS A 68 -1.33 7.37 23.04
CA LYS A 68 -0.47 8.27 22.23
C LYS A 68 0.11 7.58 20.98
N PRO A 69 -0.73 7.12 20.04
CA PRO A 69 -0.30 6.34 18.88
C PRO A 69 0.65 7.08 17.93
N ILE A 70 0.50 8.41 17.81
CA ILE A 70 1.35 9.24 16.95
C ILE A 70 2.80 9.24 17.45
N GLN A 71 3.03 9.37 18.77
CA GLN A 71 4.38 9.41 19.34
C GLN A 71 5.12 8.11 19.08
N PHE A 72 4.44 6.98 19.24
CA PHE A 72 5.04 5.69 18.95
C PHE A 72 5.29 5.48 17.44
N ALA A 73 4.35 5.88 16.58
CA ALA A 73 4.57 5.86 15.13
C ALA A 73 5.77 6.70 14.71
N MET A 74 5.96 7.89 15.30
CA MET A 74 7.14 8.74 15.05
C MET A 74 8.43 8.06 15.50
N CYS A 75 8.46 7.42 16.66
CA CYS A 75 9.62 6.63 17.11
C CYS A 75 9.95 5.50 16.13
N LEU A 76 8.93 4.80 15.62
CA LEU A 76 9.12 3.76 14.60
C LEU A 76 9.66 4.34 13.28
N LEU A 77 9.13 5.48 12.81
CA LEU A 77 9.62 6.16 11.60
C LEU A 77 11.08 6.62 11.75
N LEU A 78 11.44 7.22 12.89
CA LEU A 78 12.79 7.71 13.17
C LEU A 78 13.81 6.58 13.33
N THR A 79 13.37 5.41 13.81
CA THR A 79 14.20 4.20 13.87
C THR A 79 14.21 3.40 12.56
N GLY A 80 13.52 3.87 11.51
CA GLY A 80 13.49 3.21 10.20
C GLY A 80 12.58 1.98 10.11
N GLN A 81 11.68 1.77 11.08
CA GLN A 81 10.70 0.68 11.09
C GLN A 81 9.41 1.06 10.35
N PHE A 82 9.57 1.48 9.10
CA PHE A 82 8.51 2.13 8.30
C PHE A 82 7.25 1.28 8.17
N GLU A 83 7.37 -0.01 7.84
CA GLU A 83 6.25 -0.91 7.60
C GLU A 83 5.39 -1.08 8.86
N THR A 84 6.04 -1.13 10.03
CA THR A 84 5.35 -1.26 11.32
C THR A 84 4.65 0.05 11.68
N ALA A 85 5.28 1.19 11.41
CA ALA A 85 4.68 2.51 11.66
C ALA A 85 3.41 2.72 10.83
N ILE A 86 3.46 2.39 9.54
CA ILE A 86 2.30 2.53 8.64
C ILE A 86 1.17 1.60 9.06
N ASP A 87 1.48 0.33 9.37
CA ASP A 87 0.46 -0.64 9.81
C ASP A 87 -0.26 -0.17 11.08
N LEU A 88 0.49 0.36 12.05
CA LEU A 88 -0.07 0.90 13.28
C LEU A 88 -0.99 2.11 13.03
N LEU A 89 -0.55 3.07 12.21
CA LEU A 89 -1.37 4.23 11.87
C LEU A 89 -2.61 3.84 11.07
N ASN A 90 -2.52 2.83 10.21
CA ASN A 90 -3.62 2.37 9.37
C ASN A 90 -4.75 1.68 10.16
N GLN A 91 -4.40 1.01 11.27
CA GLN A 91 -5.35 0.39 12.19
C GLN A 91 -6.26 1.43 12.86
N ILE A 92 -5.80 2.67 13.03
CA ILE A 92 -6.56 3.75 13.65
C ILE A 92 -7.23 4.59 12.56
N GLU A 93 -8.56 4.60 12.55
CA GLU A 93 -9.35 5.25 11.48
C GLU A 93 -8.99 6.72 11.27
N GLN A 94 -8.77 7.47 12.34
CA GLN A 94 -8.41 8.90 12.29
C GLN A 94 -7.06 9.16 11.59
N PHE A 95 -6.12 8.22 11.66
CA PHE A 95 -4.77 8.37 11.09
C PHE A 95 -4.57 7.61 9.78
N ARG A 96 -5.61 6.95 9.27
CA ARG A 96 -5.52 6.14 8.05
C ARG A 96 -5.07 6.94 6.83
N CYS A 97 -5.59 8.15 6.65
CA CYS A 97 -5.14 9.01 5.55
C CYS A 97 -3.64 9.32 5.66
N HIS A 98 -3.13 9.60 6.86
CA HIS A 98 -1.70 9.83 7.10
C HIS A 98 -0.88 8.57 6.79
N ALA A 99 -1.34 7.40 7.23
CA ALA A 99 -0.68 6.13 6.95
C ALA A 99 -0.52 5.89 5.44
N VAL A 100 -1.59 6.16 4.67
CA VAL A 100 -1.59 6.02 3.20
C VAL A 100 -0.62 6.99 2.55
N HIS A 101 -0.69 8.29 2.87
CA HIS A 101 0.17 9.29 2.24
C HIS A 101 1.65 9.13 2.64
N ILE A 102 1.94 8.77 3.88
CA ILE A 102 3.30 8.43 4.32
C ILE A 102 3.79 7.18 3.57
N GLY A 103 2.93 6.17 3.42
CA GLY A 103 3.25 4.97 2.63
C GLY A 103 3.56 5.30 1.17
N ILE A 104 2.79 6.18 0.54
CA ILE A 104 3.04 6.65 -0.83
C ILE A 104 4.40 7.34 -0.92
N PHE A 105 4.68 8.28 -0.02
CA PHE A 105 5.96 9.00 0.00
C PHE A 105 7.16 8.06 0.16
N LEU A 106 7.08 7.11 1.08
CA LEU A 106 8.15 6.15 1.35
C LEU A 106 8.33 5.15 0.20
N HIS A 107 7.25 4.75 -0.47
CA HIS A 107 7.30 3.93 -1.67
C HIS A 107 7.99 4.64 -2.83
N GLU A 108 7.60 5.88 -3.14
CA GLU A 108 8.24 6.71 -4.18
C GLU A 108 9.72 6.96 -3.87
N SER A 109 10.07 7.08 -2.59
CA SER A 109 11.45 7.25 -2.12
C SER A 109 12.26 5.94 -2.09
N ARG A 110 11.66 4.79 -2.45
CA ARG A 110 12.26 3.44 -2.39
C ARG A 110 12.77 3.03 -1.01
N LEU A 111 12.13 3.53 0.05
CA LEU A 111 12.48 3.23 1.44
C LEU A 111 11.65 2.10 2.04
N LEU A 112 10.67 1.59 1.31
CA LEU A 112 9.62 0.72 1.80
C LEU A 112 9.72 -0.66 1.16
N SER A 113 9.80 -1.70 1.98
CA SER A 113 9.81 -3.08 1.50
C SER A 113 8.38 -3.50 1.15
N THR A 114 8.09 -3.58 -0.15
CA THR A 114 6.78 -3.99 -0.64
C THR A 114 6.71 -5.49 -0.90
N ALA A 115 5.59 -6.11 -0.56
CA ALA A 115 5.27 -7.46 -0.99
C ALA A 115 4.00 -7.48 -1.85
N SER A 116 4.11 -8.01 -3.06
CA SER A 116 3.01 -8.09 -4.04
C SER A 116 2.20 -9.38 -3.87
N LYS A 117 1.31 -9.43 -2.88
CA LYS A 117 0.34 -10.53 -2.71
C LYS A 117 -1.05 -9.98 -2.42
N SER A 118 -1.99 -10.07 -3.36
CA SER A 118 -3.36 -9.54 -3.19
C SER A 118 -4.05 -10.02 -1.90
N ASN A 119 -3.96 -11.32 -1.58
CA ASN A 119 -4.66 -11.91 -0.44
C ASN A 119 -3.89 -11.89 0.90
N SER A 120 -2.73 -11.24 1.00
CA SER A 120 -1.97 -11.22 2.26
C SER A 120 -2.47 -10.14 3.23
N PRO A 121 -2.20 -10.27 4.54
CA PRO A 121 -2.38 -9.16 5.48
C PRO A 121 -1.57 -7.92 5.07
N MET A 122 -1.90 -6.78 5.69
CA MET A 122 -1.22 -5.49 5.45
C MET A 122 0.27 -5.59 5.76
N LEU A 123 0.63 -6.10 6.94
CA LEU A 123 2.00 -6.38 7.33
C LEU A 123 2.32 -7.85 7.08
N ILE A 124 3.40 -8.11 6.34
CA ILE A 124 3.92 -9.43 6.05
C ILE A 124 5.29 -9.55 6.72
N THR A 125 5.44 -10.56 7.56
CA THR A 125 6.73 -10.91 8.15
C THR A 125 7.32 -12.06 7.35
N THR A 126 8.40 -11.81 6.62
CA THR A 126 9.14 -12.87 5.90
C THR A 126 10.22 -13.40 6.84
N SER A 127 10.12 -14.67 7.24
CA SER A 127 10.94 -15.23 8.31
C SER A 127 12.25 -15.87 7.83
N THR A 128 13.35 -15.45 8.46
CA THR A 128 14.37 -16.33 9.06
C THR A 128 14.46 -15.95 10.54
N VAL A 129 14.62 -16.93 11.42
CA VAL A 129 14.33 -16.87 12.88
C VAL A 129 15.03 -15.73 13.65
N GLU A 130 16.12 -15.16 13.14
CA GLU A 130 16.95 -14.20 13.89
C GLU A 130 16.63 -12.73 13.61
N ASP A 131 16.14 -12.39 12.41
CA ASP A 131 15.80 -11.02 12.00
C ASP A 131 14.59 -11.00 11.03
N PRO A 132 13.36 -10.90 11.54
CA PRO A 132 12.17 -10.90 10.71
C PRO A 132 12.10 -9.62 9.88
N LEU A 133 12.35 -9.73 8.57
CA LEU A 133 12.11 -8.63 7.63
C LEU A 133 10.60 -8.45 7.47
N LYS A 134 10.14 -7.24 7.81
CA LYS A 134 8.76 -6.82 7.62
C LYS A 134 8.62 -6.18 6.25
N SER A 135 7.55 -6.51 5.56
CA SER A 135 7.18 -5.93 4.28
C SER A 135 5.72 -5.57 4.31
N ILE A 136 5.34 -4.48 3.66
CA ILE A 136 3.95 -4.03 3.62
C ILE A 136 3.31 -4.39 2.28
N ASN A 137 2.05 -4.79 2.33
CA ASN A 137 1.21 -4.96 1.16
C ASN A 137 0.68 -3.59 0.71
N TYR A 138 1.48 -2.91 -0.11
CA TYR A 138 1.17 -1.57 -0.59
C TYR A 138 -0.11 -1.50 -1.43
N GLN A 139 -0.39 -2.54 -2.25
CA GLN A 139 -1.66 -2.64 -2.97
C GLN A 139 -2.85 -2.63 -2.00
N ARG A 140 -2.78 -3.43 -0.94
CA ARG A 140 -3.84 -3.49 0.08
C ARG A 140 -4.00 -2.19 0.85
N LEU A 141 -2.91 -1.46 1.10
CA LEU A 141 -2.94 -0.13 1.73
C LEU A 141 -3.81 0.83 0.92
N LEU A 142 -3.59 0.90 -0.39
CA LEU A 142 -4.35 1.79 -1.27
C LEU A 142 -5.78 1.30 -1.48
N THR A 143 -5.99 0.00 -1.74
CA THR A 143 -7.34 -0.52 -2.00
C THR A 143 -8.25 -0.39 -0.78
N SER A 144 -7.76 -0.71 0.42
CA SER A 144 -8.54 -0.56 1.66
C SER A 144 -8.85 0.89 2.03
N TYR A 145 -8.06 1.85 1.53
CA TYR A 145 -8.35 3.28 1.67
C TYR A 145 -9.45 3.70 0.69
N THR A 146 -9.34 3.29 -0.58
CA THR A 146 -10.32 3.62 -1.61
C THR A 146 -11.68 2.95 -1.41
N GLU A 147 -11.75 1.83 -0.69
CA GLU A 147 -13.02 1.17 -0.34
C GLU A 147 -13.97 2.05 0.49
N LYS A 148 -13.44 3.08 1.17
CA LYS A 148 -14.25 4.05 1.92
C LYS A 148 -14.77 5.21 1.08
N CYS A 149 -14.19 5.43 -0.09
CA CYS A 149 -14.58 6.51 -0.99
C CYS A 149 -15.91 6.21 -1.66
N ARG A 150 -16.67 7.25 -1.97
CA ARG A 150 -17.91 7.10 -2.75
C ARG A 150 -17.55 7.05 -4.24
N TYR A 151 -17.80 5.92 -4.88
CA TYR A 151 -17.44 5.69 -6.28
C TYR A 151 -18.04 6.73 -7.22
N ASP A 152 -19.26 7.21 -6.97
CA ASP A 152 -19.92 8.21 -7.82
C ASP A 152 -19.26 9.59 -7.81
N THR A 153 -18.80 10.07 -6.66
CA THR A 153 -18.25 11.42 -6.54
C THR A 153 -16.73 11.45 -6.64
N GLU A 154 -16.06 10.40 -6.16
CA GLU A 154 -14.61 10.39 -5.92
C GLU A 154 -13.84 9.47 -6.88
N LEU A 155 -14.48 8.99 -7.96
CA LEU A 155 -13.87 8.08 -8.94
C LEU A 155 -12.48 8.54 -9.41
N TRP A 156 -12.32 9.83 -9.68
CA TRP A 156 -11.04 10.41 -10.07
C TRP A 156 -9.94 10.18 -9.02
N GLN A 157 -10.27 10.36 -7.74
CA GLN A 157 -9.32 10.14 -6.64
C GLN A 157 -8.94 8.66 -6.54
N ILE A 158 -9.93 7.77 -6.61
CA ILE A 158 -9.72 6.32 -6.56
C ILE A 158 -8.78 5.87 -7.68
N VAL A 159 -9.02 6.33 -8.91
CA VAL A 159 -8.17 6.00 -10.06
C VAL A 159 -6.76 6.53 -9.88
N ASN A 160 -6.58 7.74 -9.34
CA ASN A 160 -5.25 8.28 -9.05
C ASN A 160 -4.49 7.47 -7.99
N TYR A 161 -5.17 6.98 -6.94
CA TYR A 161 -4.54 6.07 -5.99
C TYR A 161 -4.13 4.76 -6.67
N PHE A 162 -4.99 4.18 -7.50
CA PHE A 162 -4.63 2.96 -8.24
C PHE A 162 -3.50 3.20 -9.23
N TYR A 163 -3.42 4.38 -9.86
CA TYR A 163 -2.34 4.74 -10.78
C TYR A 163 -0.95 4.64 -10.13
N LEU A 164 -0.84 4.88 -8.82
CA LEU A 164 0.41 4.69 -8.07
C LEU A 164 0.88 3.23 -8.03
N LEU A 165 0.01 2.27 -8.33
CA LEU A 165 0.33 0.84 -8.42
C LEU A 165 0.87 0.44 -9.80
N LYS A 166 0.95 1.34 -10.79
CA LYS A 166 1.28 1.02 -12.19
C LYS A 166 2.62 0.29 -12.39
N GLN A 167 3.57 0.48 -11.48
CA GLN A 167 4.90 -0.13 -11.55
C GLN A 167 4.99 -1.45 -10.77
N ILE A 168 4.00 -1.76 -9.94
CA ILE A 168 4.00 -2.95 -9.09
C ILE A 168 3.38 -4.11 -9.86
N ARG A 169 4.12 -5.21 -9.91
CA ARG A 169 3.66 -6.46 -10.49
C ARG A 169 3.59 -7.53 -9.43
N GLN A 170 2.58 -8.39 -9.54
CA GLN A 170 2.49 -9.61 -8.77
C GLN A 170 3.50 -10.65 -9.27
N LYS A 171 3.62 -11.76 -8.53
CA LYS A 171 4.46 -12.90 -8.92
C LYS A 171 4.07 -13.49 -10.28
N ASP A 172 2.79 -13.40 -10.63
CA ASP A 172 2.25 -13.90 -11.89
C ASP A 172 2.48 -12.92 -13.07
N GLY A 173 3.17 -11.79 -12.82
CA GLY A 173 3.48 -10.75 -13.81
C GLY A 173 2.33 -9.77 -14.06
N GLU A 174 1.16 -10.01 -13.48
CA GLU A 174 -0.01 -9.12 -13.56
C GLU A 174 0.25 -7.79 -12.86
N ASN A 175 -0.23 -6.71 -13.46
CA ASN A 175 -0.05 -5.36 -12.93
C ASN A 175 -1.11 -5.07 -11.88
N CYS A 176 -0.68 -4.70 -10.66
CA CYS A 176 -1.56 -4.41 -9.54
C CYS A 176 -2.56 -3.29 -9.83
N PHE A 177 -2.22 -2.34 -10.71
CA PHE A 177 -3.15 -1.30 -11.19
C PHE A 177 -4.35 -1.90 -11.94
N ILE A 178 -4.07 -2.83 -12.86
CA ILE A 178 -5.07 -3.44 -13.75
C ILE A 178 -5.98 -4.36 -12.93
N GLU A 179 -5.39 -5.16 -12.06
CA GLU A 179 -6.12 -5.99 -11.11
C GLU A 179 -7.03 -5.15 -10.21
N SER A 180 -6.54 -4.05 -9.63
CA SER A 180 -7.34 -3.21 -8.74
C SER A 180 -8.52 -2.55 -9.46
N LEU A 181 -8.33 -2.11 -10.72
CA LEU A 181 -9.42 -1.61 -11.55
C LEU A 181 -10.43 -2.71 -11.90
N ALA A 182 -9.97 -3.91 -12.26
CA ALA A 182 -10.87 -5.00 -12.61
C ALA A 182 -11.66 -5.51 -11.40
N VAL A 183 -11.02 -5.62 -10.23
CA VAL A 183 -11.69 -5.95 -8.97
C VAL A 183 -12.71 -4.87 -8.59
N LEU A 184 -12.42 -3.60 -8.85
CA LEU A 184 -13.40 -2.52 -8.66
C LEU A 184 -14.63 -2.74 -9.55
N LEU A 185 -14.45 -3.01 -10.84
CA LEU A 185 -15.56 -3.28 -11.76
C LEU A 185 -16.42 -4.48 -11.33
N LEU A 186 -15.79 -5.52 -10.78
CA LEU A 186 -16.50 -6.73 -10.31
C LEU A 186 -17.30 -6.51 -9.02
N LYS A 187 -16.98 -5.49 -8.22
CA LYS A 187 -17.63 -5.21 -6.94
C LYS A 187 -18.88 -4.32 -7.06
N LEU A 188 -19.06 -3.65 -8.20
CA LEU A 188 -20.10 -2.63 -8.37
C LEU A 188 -21.43 -3.26 -8.75
N ASP A 189 -22.50 -2.64 -8.24
CA ASP A 189 -23.86 -2.94 -8.67
C ASP A 189 -24.11 -2.45 -10.10
N GLU A 190 -25.18 -2.95 -10.73
CA GLU A 190 -25.39 -2.74 -12.15
C GLU A 190 -25.48 -1.26 -12.57
N ASN A 191 -26.13 -0.43 -11.75
CA ASN A 191 -26.32 1.00 -12.02
C ASN A 191 -25.02 1.80 -11.92
N ASP A 192 -24.20 1.48 -10.91
CA ASP A 192 -22.93 2.18 -10.66
C ASP A 192 -21.89 1.79 -11.71
N LEU A 193 -21.97 0.56 -12.22
CA LEU A 193 -21.11 0.06 -13.27
C LEU A 193 -21.27 0.87 -14.56
N ASP A 194 -22.49 1.23 -14.97
CA ASP A 194 -22.72 1.99 -16.20
C ASP A 194 -22.12 3.39 -16.13
N ASN A 195 -22.39 4.10 -15.03
CA ASN A 195 -21.81 5.41 -14.73
C ASN A 195 -20.27 5.36 -14.74
N LEU A 196 -19.70 4.30 -14.17
CA LEU A 196 -18.26 4.14 -14.03
C LEU A 196 -17.59 3.71 -15.35
N LEU A 197 -18.20 2.84 -16.15
CA LEU A 197 -17.74 2.49 -17.49
C LEU A 197 -17.74 3.72 -18.40
N GLU A 198 -18.79 4.53 -18.33
CA GLU A 198 -18.90 5.77 -19.09
C GLU A 198 -17.82 6.76 -18.72
N ARG A 199 -17.48 6.90 -17.44
CA ARG A 199 -16.47 7.87 -16.97
C ARG A 199 -15.03 7.37 -17.08
N LEU A 200 -14.78 6.07 -16.91
CA LEU A 200 -13.44 5.50 -17.00
C LEU A 200 -13.01 5.27 -18.44
N PHE A 201 -13.84 4.58 -19.22
CA PHE A 201 -13.50 4.09 -20.55
C PHE A 201 -14.19 4.90 -21.67
N GLY A 202 -15.14 5.77 -21.33
CA GLY A 202 -15.93 6.51 -22.31
C GLY A 202 -16.76 5.54 -23.13
N MET A 203 -17.50 4.63 -22.47
CA MET A 203 -18.43 3.70 -23.12
C MET A 203 -19.57 3.30 -22.20
N ASN A 204 -20.75 3.05 -22.76
CA ASN A 204 -21.84 2.38 -22.06
C ASN A 204 -21.80 0.85 -22.28
N ARG A 205 -22.67 0.08 -21.59
CA ARG A 205 -22.81 -1.37 -21.79
C ARG A 205 -23.16 -1.78 -23.22
N GLN A 206 -23.79 -0.88 -23.98
CA GLN A 206 -24.17 -1.13 -25.36
C GLN A 206 -22.99 -0.96 -26.34
N GLY A 207 -21.81 -0.62 -25.84
CA GLY A 207 -20.61 -0.39 -26.65
C GLY A 207 -20.59 0.97 -27.34
N VAL A 208 -21.51 1.88 -26.99
CA VAL A 208 -21.55 3.23 -27.56
C VAL A 208 -20.48 4.08 -26.88
N PRO A 209 -19.57 4.73 -27.64
CA PRO A 209 -18.54 5.58 -27.07
C PRO A 209 -19.12 6.89 -26.52
N THR A 210 -18.67 7.27 -25.32
CA THR A 210 -19.04 8.49 -24.58
C THR A 210 -17.80 9.40 -24.40
N GLU A 211 -18.02 10.71 -24.19
CA GLU A 211 -16.95 11.73 -24.16
C GLU A 211 -16.11 11.77 -22.86
N ALA A 212 -16.59 11.23 -21.73
CA ALA A 212 -15.87 11.31 -20.46
C ALA A 212 -14.83 10.19 -20.30
N ARG A 213 -13.55 10.52 -20.10
CA ARG A 213 -12.49 9.53 -19.89
C ARG A 213 -11.46 9.98 -18.88
N ILE A 214 -11.57 9.44 -17.67
CA ILE A 214 -10.59 9.67 -16.62
C ILE A 214 -9.21 9.13 -17.01
N LEU A 215 -9.17 7.99 -17.70
CA LEU A 215 -7.92 7.34 -18.09
C LEU A 215 -7.13 8.11 -19.14
N ASP A 216 -7.78 8.90 -20.01
CA ASP A 216 -7.09 9.67 -21.06
C ASP A 216 -6.26 10.83 -20.49
N HIS A 217 -6.56 11.26 -19.26
CA HIS A 217 -5.77 12.26 -18.54
C HIS A 217 -4.55 11.68 -17.83
N LEU A 218 -4.43 10.36 -17.78
CA LEU A 218 -3.29 9.67 -17.20
C LEU A 218 -2.26 9.42 -18.30
N ASP A 219 -0.98 9.49 -17.94
CA ASP A 219 0.13 9.17 -18.84
C ASP A 219 0.27 7.64 -19.03
N ILE A 220 -0.78 6.99 -19.57
CA ILE A 220 -0.85 5.57 -19.90
C ILE A 220 -1.63 5.38 -21.20
N ASP A 221 -1.24 4.37 -21.98
CA ASP A 221 -2.02 3.89 -23.12
C ASP A 221 -3.35 3.25 -22.66
N THR A 222 -4.44 3.99 -22.85
CA THR A 222 -5.79 3.58 -22.45
C THR A 222 -6.27 2.34 -23.20
N SER A 223 -5.84 2.12 -24.44
CA SER A 223 -6.20 0.91 -25.22
C SER A 223 -5.59 -0.33 -24.58
N VAL A 224 -4.32 -0.25 -24.16
CA VAL A 224 -3.61 -1.36 -23.52
C VAL A 224 -4.21 -1.68 -22.15
N VAL A 225 -4.50 -0.67 -21.33
CA VAL A 225 -5.16 -0.87 -20.03
C VAL A 225 -6.52 -1.52 -20.20
N THR A 226 -7.35 -0.97 -21.07
CA THR A 226 -8.71 -1.49 -21.33
C THR A 226 -8.68 -2.95 -21.74
N ALA A 227 -7.77 -3.33 -22.65
CA ALA A 227 -7.64 -4.72 -23.08
C ALA A 227 -7.14 -5.66 -21.98
N ASN A 228 -6.21 -5.19 -21.13
CA ASN A 228 -5.67 -6.01 -20.05
C ASN A 228 -6.68 -6.17 -18.90
N VAL A 229 -7.50 -5.15 -18.62
CA VAL A 229 -8.65 -5.27 -17.71
C VAL A 229 -9.64 -6.29 -18.27
N GLY A 230 -9.93 -6.24 -19.58
CA GLY A 230 -10.77 -7.24 -20.24
C GLY A 230 -10.24 -8.67 -20.10
N LEU A 231 -8.92 -8.87 -20.24
CA LEU A 231 -8.27 -10.17 -20.04
C LEU A 231 -8.41 -10.67 -18.61
N TYR A 232 -8.27 -9.77 -17.62
CA TYR A 232 -8.49 -10.11 -16.23
C TYR A 232 -9.94 -10.53 -15.98
N LEU A 233 -10.92 -9.77 -16.46
CA LEU A 233 -12.34 -10.11 -16.33
C LEU A 233 -12.71 -11.44 -17.01
N GLU A 234 -12.10 -11.72 -18.17
CA GLU A 234 -12.27 -13.00 -18.87
C GLU A 234 -11.76 -14.18 -18.02
N LYS A 235 -10.59 -14.05 -17.38
CA LYS A 235 -10.07 -15.07 -16.44
C LYS A 235 -10.98 -15.27 -15.23
N HIS A 236 -11.63 -14.20 -14.77
CA HIS A 236 -12.56 -14.22 -13.63
C HIS A 236 -14.01 -14.55 -14.02
N GLY A 237 -14.28 -14.89 -15.28
CA GLY A 237 -15.57 -15.41 -15.74
C GLY A 237 -16.60 -14.35 -16.12
N ASN A 238 -16.28 -13.05 -16.07
CA ASN A 238 -17.20 -12.00 -16.54
C ASN A 238 -16.96 -11.71 -18.02
N LEU A 239 -17.62 -12.50 -18.86
CA LEU A 239 -17.43 -12.50 -20.31
C LEU A 239 -18.07 -11.29 -21.00
N GLU A 240 -19.20 -10.81 -20.48
CA GLU A 240 -19.93 -9.67 -21.06
C GLU A 240 -19.09 -8.40 -20.98
N LEU A 241 -18.59 -8.06 -19.78
CA LEU A 241 -17.74 -6.89 -19.59
C LEU A 241 -16.41 -7.02 -20.32
N ALA A 242 -15.83 -8.22 -20.36
CA ALA A 242 -14.63 -8.48 -21.13
C ALA A 242 -14.84 -8.18 -22.62
N ALA A 243 -15.94 -8.64 -23.21
CA ALA A 243 -16.25 -8.40 -24.63
C ALA A 243 -16.41 -6.90 -24.95
N ILE A 244 -17.13 -6.16 -24.09
CA ILE A 244 -17.33 -4.71 -24.23
C ILE A 244 -15.97 -3.97 -24.16
N LEU A 245 -15.11 -4.31 -23.19
CA LEU A 245 -13.78 -3.72 -23.07
C LEU A 245 -12.88 -4.05 -24.25
N TYR A 246 -12.93 -5.28 -24.79
CA TYR A 246 -12.17 -5.65 -25.98
C TYR A 246 -12.62 -4.90 -27.23
N ASP A 247 -13.94 -4.71 -27.39
CA ASP A 247 -14.47 -3.91 -28.49
C ASP A 247 -13.98 -2.45 -28.40
N ARG A 248 -14.01 -1.88 -27.18
CA ARG A 248 -13.47 -0.55 -26.92
C ARG A 248 -11.98 -0.42 -27.18
N ALA A 249 -11.21 -1.45 -26.83
CA ALA A 249 -9.79 -1.54 -27.12
C ALA A 249 -9.46 -1.80 -28.60
N LYS A 250 -10.47 -1.84 -29.49
CA LYS A 250 -10.35 -2.18 -30.92
C LYS A 250 -9.80 -3.60 -31.16
N LYS A 251 -9.92 -4.50 -30.19
CA LYS A 251 -9.54 -5.92 -30.32
C LYS A 251 -10.75 -6.75 -30.76
N THR A 252 -11.30 -6.40 -31.92
CA THR A 252 -12.55 -6.96 -32.46
C THR A 252 -12.54 -8.49 -32.56
N ARG A 253 -11.41 -9.11 -32.93
CA ARG A 253 -11.30 -10.58 -32.99
C ARG A 253 -11.53 -11.25 -31.63
N GLN A 254 -11.00 -10.66 -30.55
CA GLN A 254 -11.16 -11.19 -29.20
C GLN A 254 -12.60 -10.99 -28.72
N ALA A 255 -13.17 -9.82 -28.97
CA ALA A 255 -14.58 -9.53 -28.68
C ALA A 255 -15.53 -10.51 -29.39
N CYS A 256 -15.38 -10.71 -30.71
CA CYS A 256 -16.19 -11.65 -31.48
C CYS A 256 -16.06 -13.10 -30.96
N SER A 257 -14.86 -13.51 -30.55
CA SER A 257 -14.66 -14.85 -29.98
C SER A 257 -15.47 -15.03 -28.69
N ILE A 258 -15.53 -14.02 -27.84
CA ILE A 258 -16.27 -14.07 -26.58
C ILE A 258 -17.78 -13.99 -26.85
N TYR A 259 -18.23 -13.13 -27.76
CA TYR A 259 -19.64 -13.08 -28.17
C TYR A 259 -20.11 -14.42 -28.74
N ASN A 260 -19.30 -15.08 -29.57
CA ASN A 260 -19.64 -16.40 -30.10
C ASN A 260 -19.74 -17.46 -28.98
N ARG A 261 -18.89 -17.38 -27.96
CA ARG A 261 -18.98 -18.27 -26.78
C ARG A 261 -20.27 -18.02 -26.00
N LEU A 262 -20.58 -16.75 -25.71
CA LEU A 262 -21.82 -16.36 -25.02
C LEU A 262 -23.07 -16.79 -25.79
N LEU A 263 -23.09 -16.60 -27.11
CA LEU A 263 -24.19 -17.04 -27.97
C LEU A 263 -24.30 -18.58 -27.99
N SER A 264 -23.18 -19.30 -28.06
CA SER A 264 -23.19 -20.77 -28.00
C SER A 264 -23.72 -21.30 -26.67
N GLU A 265 -23.50 -20.59 -25.56
CA GLU A 265 -24.03 -20.95 -24.25
C GLU A 265 -25.52 -20.64 -24.15
N ALA A 266 -26.00 -19.54 -24.74
CA ALA A 266 -27.40 -19.14 -24.72
C ALA A 266 -28.32 -19.97 -25.66
N ILE A 267 -27.76 -20.55 -26.72
CA ILE A 267 -28.50 -21.39 -27.69
C ILE A 267 -28.62 -22.85 -27.21
N ARG A 268 -27.82 -23.26 -26.22
CA ARG A 268 -27.89 -24.59 -25.60
C ARG A 268 -28.95 -24.66 -24.52
#